data_AF-A0A258A9L5-F1
#
_entry.id   AF-A0A258A9L5-F1
#
_cell.length_a   1.000
_cell.length_b   1.000
_cell.length_c   1.000
_cell.angle_alpha   90.00
_cell.angle_beta   90.00
_cell.angle_gamma   90.00
#
_symmetry.space_group_name_H-M   'P 1'
#
loop_
_entity.id
_entity.type
_entity.pdbx_description
1 polymer ?
#
loop_
_entity_poly.entity_id
_entity_poly.type
_entity_poly.pdbx_seq_one_letter_code
_entity_poly.pdbx_strand_id
1 'polypeptide(L)'
;MQVRSLAFLAALSISALTALPATAAGQRFLTLLSSGDAEAQAFSLILANEARGAGHAVDLVLCGPAGDIALKAAPAAATRP
;
A
#
# COMPACT_ATOMS: atom_id res chain seq x y z
N MET A 1 5.32 -42.56 -28.89
CA MET A 1 5.19 -41.08 -28.84
C MET A 1 4.13 -40.59 -27.83
N GLN A 2 3.07 -41.35 -27.52
CA GLN A 2 2.03 -40.97 -26.55
C GLN A 2 2.53 -40.76 -25.10
N VAL A 3 3.50 -41.55 -24.62
CA VAL A 3 3.96 -41.49 -23.22
C VAL A 3 4.71 -40.18 -22.89
N ARG A 4 5.42 -39.59 -23.87
CA ARG A 4 6.12 -38.29 -23.70
C ARG A 4 5.15 -37.11 -23.65
N SER A 5 4.00 -37.22 -24.30
CA SER A 5 2.98 -36.17 -24.34
C SER A 5 2.17 -36.14 -23.03
N LEU A 6 1.90 -37.31 -22.43
CA LEU A 6 1.25 -37.40 -21.11
C LEU A 6 2.13 -36.82 -19.99
N ALA A 7 3.44 -37.08 -20.03
CA ALA A 7 4.39 -36.56 -19.04
C ALA A 7 4.49 -35.03 -19.07
N PHE A 8 4.36 -34.42 -20.26
CA PHE A 8 4.42 -32.97 -20.41
C PHE A 8 3.16 -32.28 -19.86
N LEU A 9 1.98 -32.87 -20.05
CA LEU A 9 0.73 -32.36 -19.47
C LEU A 9 0.71 -32.46 -17.93
N ALA A 10 1.25 -33.55 -17.39
CA ALA A 10 1.32 -33.75 -15.93
C ALA A 10 2.34 -32.82 -15.25
N ALA A 11 3.42 -32.44 -15.94
CA ALA A 11 4.38 -31.47 -15.41
C ALA A 11 3.79 -30.04 -15.38
N LEU A 12 2.96 -29.68 -16.36
CA LEU A 12 2.36 -28.35 -16.45
C LEU A 12 1.30 -28.11 -15.37
N SER A 13 0.57 -29.15 -14.95
CA SER A 13 -0.44 -29.04 -13.89
C SER A 13 0.16 -28.88 -12.49
N ILE A 14 1.40 -29.32 -12.25
CA ILE A 14 2.08 -29.17 -10.95
C ILE A 14 2.61 -27.74 -10.76
N SER A 15 3.09 -27.07 -11.83
CA SER A 15 3.59 -25.68 -11.74
C SER A 15 2.49 -24.64 -11.47
N ALA A 16 1.23 -24.95 -11.78
CA ALA A 16 0.11 -24.03 -11.53
C ALA A 16 -0.28 -23.95 -10.04
N LEU A 17 0.04 -24.97 -9.24
CA LEU A 17 -0.32 -25.01 -7.81
C LEU A 17 0.67 -24.28 -6.90
N THR A 18 1.89 -23.98 -7.36
CA THR A 18 2.92 -23.33 -6.53
C THR A 18 2.92 -21.80 -6.65
N ALA A 19 2.11 -21.24 -7.56
CA ALA A 19 2.01 -19.80 -7.78
C ALA A 19 0.91 -19.15 -6.93
N LEU A 20 0.64 -19.66 -5.72
CA LEU A 20 -0.14 -18.87 -4.78
C LEU A 20 0.69 -17.62 -4.46
N PRO A 21 0.19 -16.39 -4.74
CA PRO A 21 0.85 -15.22 -4.22
C PRO A 21 0.93 -15.42 -2.71
N ALA A 22 2.13 -15.30 -2.15
CA ALA A 22 2.30 -15.18 -0.71
C ALA A 22 1.56 -13.91 -0.31
N THR A 23 0.26 -14.03 -0.07
CA THR A 23 -0.55 -12.94 0.43
C THR A 23 -0.02 -12.70 1.83
N ALA A 24 0.74 -11.61 1.97
CA ALA A 24 1.13 -11.12 3.28
C ALA A 24 -0.13 -10.53 3.93
N ALA A 25 -1.04 -11.42 4.31
CA ALA A 25 -2.35 -11.09 4.83
C ALA A 25 -2.16 -10.25 6.10
N GLY A 26 -2.69 -9.02 6.07
CA GLY A 26 -2.81 -8.19 7.26
C GLY A 26 -1.48 -7.64 7.81
N GLN A 27 -0.50 -7.28 6.97
CA GLN A 27 0.64 -6.48 7.44
C GLN A 27 0.18 -5.15 8.05
N ARG A 28 0.94 -4.67 9.05
CA ARG A 28 0.76 -3.37 9.69
C ARG A 28 1.81 -2.39 9.17
N PHE A 29 1.37 -1.25 8.67
CA PHE A 29 2.23 -0.16 8.21
C PHE A 29 2.12 1.02 9.16
N LEU A 30 3.25 1.43 9.73
CA LEU A 30 3.39 2.72 10.40
C LEU A 30 4.02 3.70 9.41
N THR A 31 3.32 4.79 9.11
CA THR A 31 3.80 5.82 8.21
C THR A 31 3.92 7.13 8.98
N LEU A 32 5.15 7.65 9.07
CA LEU A 32 5.41 8.98 9.64
C LEU A 32 5.43 10.01 8.53
N LEU A 33 4.52 10.98 8.60
CA LEU A 33 4.47 12.10 7.69
C LEU A 33 4.81 13.37 8.46
N SER A 34 5.94 14.00 8.10
CA SER A 34 6.37 15.27 8.70
C SER A 34 6.51 16.41 7.72
N SER A 35 6.41 16.14 6.41
CA SER A 35 6.58 17.17 5.38
C SER A 35 5.40 18.16 5.38
N GLY A 36 5.71 19.43 5.16
CA GLY A 36 4.72 20.49 4.89
C GLY A 36 4.35 20.61 3.41
N ASP A 37 5.08 19.95 2.50
CA ASP A 37 4.82 20.03 1.06
C ASP A 37 3.53 19.30 0.68
N ALA A 38 2.60 20.02 0.06
CA ALA A 38 1.29 19.49 -0.33
C ALA A 38 1.38 18.23 -1.22
N GLU A 39 2.34 18.21 -2.15
CA GLU A 39 2.53 17.08 -3.07
C GLU A 39 2.95 15.80 -2.31
N ALA A 40 3.89 15.93 -1.38
CA ALA A 40 4.38 14.81 -0.57
C ALA A 40 3.30 14.31 0.41
N GLN A 41 2.51 15.23 0.96
CA GLN A 41 1.38 14.91 1.82
C GLN A 41 0.29 14.13 1.06
N ALA A 42 -0.11 14.62 -0.11
CA ALA A 42 -1.11 13.96 -0.96
C ALA A 42 -0.68 12.56 -1.37
N PHE A 43 0.57 12.41 -1.83
CA PHE A 43 1.11 11.11 -2.22
C PHE A 43 1.13 10.11 -1.06
N SER A 44 1.53 10.55 0.13
CA SER A 44 1.56 9.71 1.33
C SER A 44 0.16 9.22 1.74
N LEU A 45 -0.86 10.08 1.62
CA LEU A 45 -2.25 9.72 1.90
C LEU A 45 -2.82 8.74 0.87
N ILE A 46 -2.47 8.91 -0.42
CA ILE A 46 -2.88 7.97 -1.48
C ILE A 46 -2.27 6.59 -1.21
N LEU A 47 -0.96 6.51 -0.96
CA LEU A 47 -0.29 5.24 -0.65
C LEU A 47 -0.87 4.56 0.59
N ALA A 48 -1.19 5.34 1.64
CA ALA A 48 -1.85 4.81 2.82
C ALA A 48 -3.24 4.23 2.49
N ASN A 49 -4.02 4.88 1.63
CA ASN A 49 -5.31 4.37 1.19
C ASN A 49 -5.19 3.14 0.29
N GLU A 50 -4.22 3.09 -0.62
CA GLU A 50 -3.95 1.91 -1.44
C GLU A 50 -3.57 0.71 -0.57
N ALA A 51 -2.68 0.91 0.41
CA ALA A 51 -2.31 -0.15 1.36
C ALA A 51 -3.52 -0.64 2.17
N ARG A 52 -4.38 0.27 2.64
CA ARG A 52 -5.66 -0.10 3.29
C ARG A 52 -6.59 -0.87 2.35
N GLY A 53 -6.70 -0.43 1.09
CA GLY A 53 -7.49 -1.09 0.06
C GLY A 53 -7.00 -2.52 -0.25
N ALA A 54 -5.69 -2.75 -0.15
CA ALA A 54 -5.06 -4.07 -0.23
C ALA A 54 -5.24 -4.93 1.05
N GLY A 55 -5.97 -4.45 2.06
CA GLY A 55 -6.26 -5.19 3.28
C GLY A 55 -5.21 -5.08 4.39
N HIS A 56 -4.30 -4.10 4.29
CA HIS A 56 -3.32 -3.82 5.34
C HIS A 56 -3.87 -2.87 6.40
N ALA A 57 -3.42 -3.05 7.65
CA ALA A 57 -3.66 -2.08 8.71
C ALA A 57 -2.64 -0.95 8.59
N VAL A 58 -3.09 0.31 8.61
CA VAL A 58 -2.23 1.47 8.41
C VAL A 58 -2.44 2.46 9.55
N ASP A 59 -1.34 2.79 10.23
CA ASP A 59 -1.23 3.84 11.24
C ASP A 59 -0.44 5.00 10.64
N LEU A 60 -1.11 6.14 10.41
CA LEU A 60 -0.48 7.36 9.90
C LEU A 60 -0.23 8.33 11.05
N VAL A 61 1.03 8.56 11.40
CA VAL A 61 1.43 9.53 12.43
C VAL A 61 1.86 10.81 11.76
N LEU A 62 1.12 11.88 12.05
CA LEU A 62 1.42 13.22 11.57
C LEU A 62 2.33 13.92 12.57
N CYS A 63 3.48 14.41 12.10
CA CYS A 63 4.44 15.16 12.89
C CYS A 63 4.69 16.53 12.29
N GLY A 64 5.03 17.52 13.13
CA GLY A 64 5.38 18.86 12.66
C GLY A 64 4.30 19.49 11.75
N PRO A 65 4.68 20.12 10.62
CA PRO A 65 3.74 20.83 9.76
C PRO A 65 2.70 19.93 9.07
N ALA A 66 2.95 18.62 8.97
CA ALA A 66 1.94 17.69 8.47
C ALA A 66 0.75 17.51 9.44
N GLY A 67 0.93 17.86 10.72
CA GLY A 67 -0.13 17.84 11.72
C GLY A 67 -1.33 18.71 11.34
N ASP A 68 -1.10 19.73 10.50
CA ASP A 68 -2.14 20.67 10.09
C ASP A 68 -3.24 20.00 9.26
N ILE A 69 -2.95 18.87 8.60
CA ILE A 69 -3.93 18.07 7.84
C ILE A 69 -5.06 17.56 8.74
N ALA A 70 -4.77 17.29 10.02
CA ALA A 70 -5.75 16.80 10.97
C ALA A 70 -6.57 17.92 11.65
N LEU A 71 -6.24 19.19 11.41
CA LEU A 71 -7.03 20.31 11.93
C LEU A 71 -8.37 20.38 11.19
N LYS A 72 -9.45 20.61 11.95
CA LYS A 72 -10.80 20.82 11.37
C LYS A 72 -10.91 22.08 10.51
N ALA A 73 -10.08 23.08 10.81
CA ALA A 73 -10.00 24.32 10.07
C ALA A 73 -8.54 24.54 9.68
N ALA A 74 -8.30 24.93 8.43
CA ALA A 74 -6.96 25.23 7.96
C ALA A 74 -6.35 26.35 8.81
N PRO A 75 -5.07 26.24 9.22
CA PRO A 75 -4.40 27.31 9.94
C PRO A 75 -4.29 28.55 9.05
N ALA A 76 -4.39 29.74 9.66
CA ALA A 76 -4.32 31.01 8.92
C ALA A 76 -3.02 31.18 8.11
N ALA A 77 -1.96 30.47 8.49
CA ALA A 77 -0.70 30.42 7.73
C ALA A 77 -0.84 29.76 6.35
N ALA A 78 -1.78 28.82 6.17
CA ALA A 78 -2.00 28.09 4.92
C ALA A 78 -2.82 28.87 3.86
N THR A 79 -3.53 29.93 4.27
CA THR A 79 -4.35 30.78 3.37
C THR A 79 -3.74 32.16 3.15
N ARG A 80 -2.46 32.35 3.50
CA ARG A 80 -1.77 33.62 3.28
C ARG A 80 -1.48 33.77 1.77
N PRO A 81 -1.84 34.90 1.13
CA PRO A 81 -1.64 35.09 -0.31
C PRO A 81 -0.17 35.17 -0.70
#